data_AF-A0A1Q7V5C8-F1
#
_entry.id   AF-A0A1Q7V5C8-F1
#
_cell.length_a   1.000
_cell.length_b   1.000
_cell.length_c   1.000
_cell.angle_alpha   90.00
_cell.angle_beta   90.00
_cell.angle_gamma   90.00
#
_symmetry.space_group_name_H-M   'P 1'
#
loop_
_entity.id
_entity.type
_entity.pdbx_description
1 polymer ?
#
loop_
_entity_poly.entity_id
_entity_poly.type
_entity_poly.pdbx_seq_one_letter_code
_entity_poly.pdbx_strand_id
1 'polypeptide(L)'
;MRVLRLQDVEIRRNDRVSRHSRLRALIVWLAGFAGSTKCFFEAYAHKWTAGYIFGAFLLLFLLLTLRFVTARFHPSNWLVRMNEIGIYVQYRSYLNYELSPDDPSIVFLSFSEIASARLIKERIETPDPASRGTQTQFLRYVELQLSGDTAPLSDALQAERGESAPMQKHWYGTSSTLYRDYPVTLTAPTLLRIHWDVVPRAGKFLDLLRPYTLITETVSVKQDFTQMKSLSREDQQRQLGELAARGQNITAVYAARKLYGGSLGEAKQMVDSLSKNKVPR
;
A
#
# COMPACT_ATOMS: atom_id res chain seq x y z
N MET A 1 -16.84 15.11 9.01
CA MET A 1 -15.95 13.95 8.88
C MET A 1 -15.70 13.38 10.27
N ARG A 2 -15.57 12.06 10.41
CA ARG A 2 -15.31 11.42 11.72
C ARG A 2 -14.22 10.37 11.59
N VAL A 3 -13.29 10.36 12.54
CA VAL A 3 -12.30 9.29 12.68
C VAL A 3 -12.88 8.24 13.61
N LEU A 4 -12.85 6.97 13.19
CA LEU A 4 -13.50 5.84 13.84
C LEU A 4 -12.51 4.69 14.07
N ARG A 5 -12.82 3.87 15.07
CA ARG A 5 -12.14 2.59 15.31
C ARG A 5 -12.76 1.51 14.43
N LEU A 6 -12.05 0.40 14.29
CA LEU A 6 -12.54 -0.74 13.49
C LEU A 6 -13.85 -1.32 14.02
N GLN A 7 -14.03 -1.31 15.34
CA GLN A 7 -15.23 -1.82 16.01
C GLN A 7 -16.46 -0.90 15.89
N ASP A 8 -16.25 0.40 15.69
CA ASP A 8 -17.33 1.40 15.65
C ASP A 8 -17.99 1.50 14.27
N VAL A 9 -17.52 0.72 13.29
CA VAL A 9 -18.08 0.73 11.94
C VAL A 9 -19.37 -0.09 11.90
N GLU A 10 -20.48 0.60 11.68
CA GLU A 10 -21.76 -0.03 11.38
C GLU A 10 -21.63 -0.94 10.16
N ILE A 11 -21.80 -2.24 10.36
CA ILE A 11 -21.80 -3.23 9.27
C ILE A 11 -23.25 -3.42 8.81
N ARG A 12 -23.59 -2.96 7.61
CA ARG A 12 -24.89 -3.22 7.00
C ARG A 12 -24.78 -4.26 5.88
N ARG A 13 -25.86 -5.01 5.68
CA ARG A 13 -25.91 -6.10 4.69
C ARG A 13 -25.81 -5.61 3.24
N ASN A 14 -26.21 -4.36 2.97
CA ASN A 14 -26.17 -3.73 1.65
C ASN A 14 -24.90 -2.91 1.39
N ASP A 15 -23.93 -2.94 2.31
CA ASP A 15 -22.70 -2.19 2.16
C ASP A 15 -21.89 -2.67 0.96
N ARG A 16 -21.47 -1.73 0.12
CA ARG A 16 -20.61 -2.02 -1.03
C ARG A 16 -19.15 -1.95 -0.56
N VAL A 17 -18.53 -3.12 -0.41
CA VAL A 17 -17.16 -3.25 0.11
C VAL A 17 -16.14 -3.43 -1.01
N SER A 18 -15.12 -2.58 -1.02
CA SER A 18 -13.94 -2.69 -1.89
C SER A 18 -12.78 -3.31 -1.10
N ARG A 19 -12.30 -4.49 -1.54
CA ARG A 19 -11.31 -5.30 -0.82
C ARG A 19 -10.19 -5.83 -1.70
N HIS A 20 -9.03 -6.16 -1.11
CA HIS A 20 -7.98 -6.85 -1.86
C HIS A 20 -8.45 -8.26 -2.24
N SER A 21 -8.12 -8.68 -3.46
CA SER A 21 -8.63 -9.94 -4.01
C SER A 21 -8.10 -11.15 -3.24
N ARG A 22 -9.00 -11.86 -2.55
CA ARG A 22 -8.77 -13.15 -1.91
C ARG A 22 -8.49 -14.25 -2.94
N LEU A 23 -9.30 -14.28 -4.00
CA LEU A 23 -9.22 -15.30 -5.05
C LEU A 23 -7.87 -15.28 -5.78
N ARG A 24 -7.33 -14.09 -6.11
CA ARG A 24 -6.02 -13.99 -6.76
C ARG A 24 -4.90 -14.57 -5.89
N ALA A 25 -4.91 -14.29 -4.59
CA ALA A 25 -3.92 -14.84 -3.68
C ALA A 25 -4.04 -16.37 -3.56
N LEU A 26 -5.28 -16.87 -3.46
CA LEU A 26 -5.54 -18.31 -3.42
C LEU A 26 -5.05 -19.02 -4.68
N ILE A 27 -5.35 -18.47 -5.88
CA ILE A 27 -4.93 -19.06 -7.16
C ILE A 27 -3.41 -19.13 -7.26
N VAL A 28 -2.70 -18.05 -6.91
CA VAL A 28 -1.22 -18.02 -6.94
C VAL A 28 -0.65 -19.05 -5.96
N TRP A 29 -1.22 -19.14 -4.76
CA TRP A 29 -0.75 -20.08 -3.75
C TRP A 29 -1.01 -21.54 -4.14
N LEU A 30 -2.19 -21.85 -4.69
CA LEU A 30 -2.52 -23.18 -5.22
C LEU A 30 -1.65 -23.56 -6.43
N ALA A 31 -1.39 -22.61 -7.34
CA ALA A 31 -0.51 -22.84 -8.48
C ALA A 31 0.93 -23.13 -8.03
N GLY A 32 1.43 -22.40 -7.05
CA GLY A 32 2.73 -22.68 -6.44
C GLY A 32 2.75 -24.05 -5.77
N PHE A 33 1.71 -24.39 -4.98
CA PHE A 33 1.62 -25.69 -4.32
C PHE A 33 1.62 -26.84 -5.33
N ALA A 34 0.82 -26.74 -6.39
CA ALA A 34 0.80 -27.71 -7.48
C ALA A 34 2.17 -27.81 -8.18
N GLY A 35 2.87 -26.70 -8.36
CA GLY A 35 4.24 -26.67 -8.88
C GLY A 35 5.22 -27.43 -7.99
N SER A 36 5.16 -27.24 -6.67
CA SER A 36 5.98 -27.97 -5.70
C SER A 36 5.69 -29.47 -5.75
N THR A 37 4.41 -29.86 -5.73
CA THR A 37 3.98 -31.26 -5.84
C THR A 37 4.47 -31.89 -7.14
N LYS A 38 4.39 -31.18 -8.27
CA LYS A 38 4.91 -31.66 -9.55
C LYS A 38 6.42 -31.89 -9.49
N CYS A 39 7.20 -30.97 -8.91
CA CYS A 39 8.64 -31.15 -8.74
C CYS A 39 8.99 -32.40 -7.91
N PHE A 40 8.26 -32.66 -6.83
CA PHE A 40 8.43 -33.86 -6.02
C PHE A 40 8.03 -35.13 -6.76
N PHE A 41 6.91 -35.09 -7.51
CA PHE A 41 6.46 -36.22 -8.31
C PHE A 41 7.47 -36.58 -9.41
N GLU A 42 7.99 -35.59 -10.14
CA GLU A 42 9.04 -35.79 -11.16
C GLU A 42 10.34 -36.33 -10.54
N ALA A 43 10.69 -35.85 -9.34
CA ALA A 43 11.86 -36.36 -8.62
C ALA A 43 11.71 -37.84 -8.23
N TYR A 44 10.50 -38.26 -7.85
CA TYR A 44 10.20 -39.64 -7.50
C TYR A 44 10.07 -40.55 -8.72
N ALA A 45 9.27 -40.15 -9.72
CA ALA A 45 8.93 -40.95 -10.89
C ALA A 45 10.10 -41.08 -11.89
N HIS A 46 10.84 -39.99 -12.12
CA HIS A 46 11.92 -39.93 -13.13
C HIS A 46 13.32 -39.87 -12.52
N LYS A 47 13.45 -40.10 -11.19
CA LYS A 47 14.72 -40.00 -10.44
C LYS A 47 15.45 -38.66 -10.62
N TRP A 48 14.71 -37.59 -10.91
CA TRP A 48 15.27 -36.25 -11.06
C TRP A 48 15.59 -35.65 -9.68
N THR A 49 16.79 -35.92 -9.18
CA THR A 49 17.22 -35.50 -7.83
C THR A 49 17.13 -34.00 -7.58
N ALA A 50 17.33 -33.17 -8.61
CA ALA A 50 17.17 -31.73 -8.50
C ALA A 50 15.72 -31.30 -8.19
N GLY A 51 14.73 -32.12 -8.55
CA GLY A 51 13.32 -31.85 -8.25
C GLY A 51 13.02 -31.81 -6.75
N TYR A 52 13.74 -32.57 -5.91
CA TYR A 52 13.63 -32.45 -4.45
C TYR A 52 14.12 -31.09 -3.94
N ILE A 53 15.22 -30.59 -4.50
CA ILE A 53 15.79 -29.29 -4.12
C ILE A 53 14.85 -28.16 -4.54
N PHE A 54 14.43 -28.14 -5.81
CA PHE A 54 13.50 -27.12 -6.32
C PHE A 54 12.13 -27.20 -5.63
N GLY A 55 11.60 -28.40 -5.42
CA GLY A 55 10.34 -28.63 -4.71
C GLY A 55 10.38 -28.11 -3.28
N ALA A 56 11.46 -28.39 -2.54
CA ALA A 56 11.66 -27.92 -1.17
C ALA A 56 11.84 -26.39 -1.09
N PHE A 57 12.62 -25.79 -1.99
CA PHE A 57 12.76 -24.33 -2.08
C PHE A 57 11.43 -23.64 -2.35
N LEU A 58 10.64 -24.18 -3.30
CA LEU A 58 9.35 -23.62 -3.65
C LEU A 58 8.34 -23.78 -2.51
N LEU A 59 8.36 -24.92 -1.80
CA LEU A 59 7.55 -25.14 -0.60
C LEU A 59 7.92 -24.16 0.51
N LEU A 60 9.21 -23.96 0.78
CA LEU A 60 9.68 -22.97 1.76
C LEU A 60 9.20 -21.56 1.39
N PHE A 61 9.29 -21.18 0.12
CA PHE A 61 8.77 -19.90 -0.36
C PHE A 61 7.25 -19.76 -0.14
N LEU A 62 6.47 -20.82 -0.35
CA LEU A 62 5.02 -20.82 -0.06
C LEU A 62 4.71 -20.66 1.42
N LEU A 63 5.52 -21.28 2.30
CA LEU A 63 5.39 -21.14 3.74
C LEU A 63 5.70 -19.70 4.19
N LEU A 64 6.74 -19.08 3.63
CA LEU A 64 7.09 -17.68 3.92
C LEU A 64 6.01 -16.70 3.46
N THR A 65 5.30 -17.00 2.37
CA THR A 65 4.21 -16.15 1.85
C THR A 65 2.84 -16.42 2.48
N LEU A 66 2.71 -17.47 3.31
CA LEU A 66 1.44 -17.87 3.92
C LEU A 66 0.81 -16.77 4.76
N ARG A 67 1.61 -16.00 5.50
CA ARG A 67 1.13 -14.85 6.29
C ARG A 67 0.46 -13.78 5.41
N PHE A 68 1.03 -13.48 4.25
CA PHE A 68 0.44 -12.50 3.32
C PHE A 68 -0.88 -12.99 2.71
N VAL A 69 -0.98 -14.29 2.47
CA VAL A 69 -2.22 -14.91 1.95
C VAL A 69 -3.29 -14.90 3.03
N THR A 70 -2.98 -15.37 4.25
CA THR A 70 -3.91 -15.42 5.38
C THR A 70 -4.40 -14.04 5.80
N ALA A 71 -3.53 -13.02 5.78
CA ALA A 71 -3.92 -11.62 6.02
C ALA A 71 -5.05 -11.13 5.10
N ARG A 72 -5.14 -11.62 3.86
CA ARG A 72 -6.23 -11.25 2.93
C ARG A 72 -7.58 -11.87 3.31
N PHE A 73 -7.59 -12.94 4.10
CA PHE A 73 -8.84 -13.52 4.60
C PHE A 73 -9.32 -12.83 5.88
N HIS A 74 -8.49 -12.00 6.50
CA HIS A 74 -8.84 -11.26 7.69
C HIS A 74 -10.02 -10.29 7.44
N PRO A 75 -10.92 -10.08 8.42
CA PRO A 75 -12.03 -9.13 8.31
C PRO A 75 -11.62 -7.68 8.03
N SER A 76 -10.39 -7.29 8.37
CA SER A 76 -9.81 -5.97 8.08
C SER A 76 -9.30 -5.80 6.64
N ASN A 77 -9.42 -6.82 5.78
CA ASN A 77 -9.08 -6.70 4.36
C ASN A 77 -10.22 -5.99 3.60
N TRP A 78 -10.40 -4.71 3.85
CA TRP A 78 -11.16 -3.80 3.00
C TRP A 78 -10.49 -2.43 3.02
N LEU A 79 -10.62 -1.68 1.93
CA LEU A 79 -10.04 -0.34 1.81
C LEU A 79 -11.12 0.73 1.89
N VAL A 80 -12.20 0.51 1.15
CA VAL A 80 -13.35 1.42 1.14
C VAL A 80 -14.62 0.62 1.32
N ARG A 81 -15.52 1.13 2.17
CA ARG A 81 -16.88 0.63 2.32
C ARG A 81 -17.85 1.78 2.08
N MET A 82 -18.82 1.58 1.19
CA MET A 82 -19.82 2.58 0.86
C MET A 82 -21.19 2.15 1.37
N ASN A 83 -21.85 3.08 2.06
CA ASN A 83 -23.23 2.97 2.54
C ASN A 83 -24.07 4.06 1.82
N GLU A 84 -25.35 4.19 2.17
CA GLU A 84 -26.29 5.19 1.64
C GLU A 84 -25.98 6.61 2.13
N ILE A 85 -25.29 6.74 3.26
CA ILE A 85 -24.99 8.03 3.92
C ILE A 85 -23.61 8.56 3.50
N GLY A 86 -22.66 7.67 3.19
CA GLY A 86 -21.29 8.05 2.90
C GLY A 86 -20.34 6.87 2.70
N ILE A 87 -19.05 7.17 2.80
CA ILE A 87 -17.96 6.22 2.63
C ILE A 87 -17.11 6.12 3.90
N TYR A 88 -16.74 4.89 4.24
CA TYR A 88 -15.70 4.58 5.20
C TYR A 88 -14.43 4.24 4.44
N VAL A 89 -13.33 4.91 4.78
CA VAL A 89 -12.01 4.67 4.17
C VAL A 89 -11.06 4.23 5.28
N GLN A 90 -10.46 3.05 5.11
CA GLN A 90 -9.46 2.54 6.02
C GLN A 90 -8.08 3.05 5.58
N TYR A 91 -7.40 3.80 6.44
CA TYR A 91 -6.06 4.31 6.14
C TYR A 91 -4.94 3.40 6.66
N ARG A 92 -5.25 2.48 7.58
CA ARG A 92 -4.34 1.44 8.04
C ARG A 92 -4.29 0.28 7.04
N SER A 93 -3.10 -0.17 6.67
CA SER A 93 -2.93 -1.33 5.78
C SER A 93 -3.48 -2.61 6.44
N TYR A 94 -4.18 -3.44 5.66
CA TYR A 94 -4.71 -4.73 6.14
C TYR A 94 -3.61 -5.70 6.61
N LEU A 95 -2.36 -5.49 6.18
CA LEU A 95 -1.20 -6.29 6.61
C LEU A 95 -0.78 -6.02 8.05
N ASN A 96 -1.26 -4.92 8.64
CA ASN A 96 -1.07 -4.58 10.05
C ASN A 96 -2.28 -5.01 10.90
N TYR A 97 -2.92 -6.14 10.56
CA TYR A 97 -4.09 -6.65 11.30
C TYR A 97 -3.78 -7.03 12.76
N GLU A 98 -2.51 -7.12 13.13
CA GLU A 98 -2.04 -7.45 14.48
C GLU A 98 -2.01 -6.22 15.42
N LEU A 99 -2.15 -5.01 14.88
CA LEU A 99 -2.27 -3.79 15.68
C LEU A 99 -3.60 -3.76 16.44
N SER A 100 -3.63 -2.99 17.54
CA SER A 100 -4.81 -2.93 18.40
C SER A 100 -6.04 -2.44 17.62
N PRO A 101 -7.20 -3.11 17.76
CA PRO A 101 -8.44 -2.65 17.13
C PRO A 101 -9.02 -1.39 17.79
N ASP A 102 -8.50 -1.00 18.96
CA ASP A 102 -8.91 0.21 19.69
C ASP A 102 -8.34 1.50 19.10
N ASP A 103 -7.32 1.38 18.25
CA ASP A 103 -6.73 2.55 17.61
C ASP A 103 -7.63 3.03 16.46
N PRO A 104 -7.81 4.36 16.32
CA PRO A 104 -8.49 4.91 15.16
C PRO A 104 -7.73 4.50 13.90
N SER A 105 -8.46 3.95 12.92
CA SER A 105 -7.87 3.46 11.65
C SER A 105 -8.75 3.74 10.43
N ILE A 106 -9.92 4.34 10.66
CA ILE A 106 -10.98 4.50 9.67
C ILE A 106 -11.49 5.92 9.69
N VAL A 107 -11.84 6.43 8.51
CA VAL A 107 -12.40 7.77 8.35
C VAL A 107 -13.74 7.63 7.66
N PHE A 108 -14.76 8.19 8.28
CA PHE A 108 -16.09 8.33 7.69
C PHE A 108 -16.23 9.71 7.03
N LEU A 109 -16.57 9.69 5.74
CA LEU A 109 -16.84 10.84 4.89
C LEU A 109 -18.30 10.77 4.44
N SER A 110 -19.08 11.78 4.81
CA SER A 110 -20.44 11.93 4.28
C SER A 110 -20.38 12.31 2.80
N PHE A 111 -21.37 11.91 1.99
CA PHE A 111 -21.43 12.36 0.59
C PHE A 111 -21.52 13.88 0.46
N SER A 112 -22.13 14.56 1.43
CA SER A 112 -22.18 16.03 1.47
C SER A 112 -20.81 16.70 1.64
N GLU A 113 -19.82 15.96 2.14
CA GLU A 113 -18.46 16.45 2.38
C GLU A 113 -17.54 16.22 1.18
N ILE A 114 -18.01 15.49 0.15
CA ILE A 114 -17.25 15.18 -1.05
C ILE A 114 -17.73 16.10 -2.16
N ALA A 115 -16.93 17.12 -2.46
CA ALA A 115 -17.22 18.07 -3.53
C ALA A 115 -17.05 17.44 -4.92
N SER A 116 -15.97 16.68 -5.12
CA SER A 116 -15.72 15.99 -6.37
C SER A 116 -14.87 14.74 -6.17
N ALA A 117 -14.95 13.82 -7.14
CA ALA A 117 -14.14 12.61 -7.19
C ALA A 117 -13.48 12.48 -8.58
N ARG A 118 -12.21 12.04 -8.62
CA ARG A 118 -11.50 11.80 -9.88
C ARG A 118 -10.65 10.54 -9.83
N LEU A 119 -10.44 9.95 -11.01
CA LEU A 119 -9.49 8.87 -11.20
C LEU A 119 -8.13 9.44 -11.63
N ILE A 120 -7.06 9.01 -10.97
CA ILE A 120 -5.69 9.29 -11.38
C ILE A 120 -5.02 7.98 -11.78
N LYS A 121 -4.48 7.95 -13.00
CA LYS A 121 -3.64 6.86 -13.49
C LYS A 121 -2.21 7.37 -13.49
N GLU A 122 -1.39 6.85 -12.57
CA GLU A 122 0.00 7.26 -12.46
C GLU A 122 0.91 6.19 -13.04
N ARG A 123 1.77 6.58 -13.97
CA ARG A 123 2.87 5.76 -14.48
C ARG A 123 4.16 6.28 -13.85
N ILE A 124 4.77 5.45 -13.02
CA ILE A 124 6.03 5.74 -12.35
C ILE A 124 7.13 4.94 -13.03
N GLU A 125 8.19 5.61 -13.45
CA GLU A 125 9.40 5.00 -13.96
C GLU A 125 10.52 5.20 -12.93
N THR A 126 10.95 4.10 -12.30
CA THR A 126 12.03 4.10 -11.30
C THR A 126 13.20 3.26 -11.78
N PRO A 127 14.45 3.61 -11.39
CA PRO A 127 15.58 2.73 -11.63
C PRO A 127 15.36 1.41 -10.89
N ASP A 128 15.49 0.29 -11.60
CA ASP A 128 15.34 -1.04 -11.00
C ASP A 128 16.55 -1.33 -10.09
N PRO A 129 16.35 -1.71 -8.81
CA PRO A 129 17.46 -2.13 -7.97
C PRO A 129 18.00 -3.53 -8.34
N ALA A 130 17.18 -4.40 -8.96
CA ALA A 130 17.54 -5.78 -9.29
C ALA A 130 18.19 -5.93 -10.67
N SER A 131 17.88 -5.03 -11.62
CA SER A 131 18.46 -5.00 -12.96
C SER A 131 19.03 -3.62 -13.29
N ARG A 132 19.92 -3.49 -14.29
CA ARG A 132 20.38 -2.17 -14.76
C ARG A 132 19.30 -1.39 -15.53
N GLY A 133 18.07 -1.90 -15.60
CA GLY A 133 16.97 -1.33 -16.36
C GLY A 133 16.09 -0.35 -15.58
N THR A 134 14.96 -0.02 -16.20
CA THR A 134 13.91 0.82 -15.61
C THR A 134 12.71 -0.05 -15.26
N GLN A 135 12.23 0.06 -14.02
CA GLN A 135 10.98 -0.54 -13.60
C GLN A 135 9.85 0.46 -13.85
N THR A 136 8.84 0.05 -14.62
CA THR A 136 7.61 0.83 -14.79
C THR A 136 6.52 0.27 -13.88
N GLN A 137 5.96 1.13 -13.03
CA GLN A 137 4.83 0.80 -12.16
C GLN A 137 3.60 1.60 -12.59
N PHE A 138 2.46 0.93 -12.68
CA PHE A 138 1.16 1.55 -12.97
C PHE A 138 0.33 1.60 -11.70
N LEU A 139 0.27 2.77 -11.08
CA LEU A 139 -0.52 3.01 -9.89
C LEU A 139 -1.85 3.66 -10.28
N ARG A 140 -2.89 3.35 -9.52
CA ARG A 140 -4.20 3.97 -9.67
C ARG A 140 -4.54 4.61 -8.35
N TYR A 141 -5.05 5.84 -8.42
CA TYR A 141 -5.54 6.54 -7.26
C TYR A 141 -6.94 7.05 -7.52
N VAL A 142 -7.77 6.99 -6.48
CA VAL A 142 -9.01 7.74 -6.42
C VAL A 142 -8.73 8.98 -5.58
N GLU A 143 -8.95 10.15 -6.15
CA GLU A 143 -8.78 11.40 -5.43
C GLU A 143 -10.15 12.03 -5.17
N LEU A 144 -10.37 12.39 -3.92
CA LEU A 144 -11.60 13.00 -3.43
C LEU A 144 -11.27 14.42 -2.98
N GLN A 145 -12.01 15.38 -3.52
CA GLN A 145 -11.98 16.75 -3.05
C GLN A 145 -12.99 16.91 -1.93
N LEU A 146 -12.50 17.23 -0.74
CA LEU A 146 -13.29 17.41 0.47
C LEU A 146 -13.65 18.89 0.65
N SER A 147 -14.89 19.16 1.02
CA SER A 147 -15.40 20.50 1.33
C SER A 147 -15.36 20.84 2.83
N GLY A 148 -15.21 19.83 3.70
CA GLY A 148 -15.19 19.98 5.15
C GLY A 148 -13.80 20.15 5.75
N ASP A 149 -13.76 20.32 7.08
CA ASP A 149 -12.51 20.38 7.84
C ASP A 149 -11.79 19.02 7.83
N THR A 150 -10.53 19.04 7.40
CA THR A 150 -9.65 17.86 7.24
C THR A 150 -8.56 17.79 8.29
N ALA A 151 -8.45 18.76 9.19
CA ALA A 151 -7.49 18.75 10.30
C ALA A 151 -7.50 17.42 11.09
N PRO A 152 -8.65 16.87 11.54
CA PRO A 152 -8.65 15.62 12.31
C PRO A 152 -8.17 14.40 11.49
N LEU A 153 -8.29 14.44 10.16
CA LEU A 153 -7.75 13.40 9.29
C LEU A 153 -6.24 13.55 9.11
N SER A 154 -5.74 14.77 8.95
CA SER A 154 -4.31 15.03 8.86
C SER A 154 -3.60 14.53 10.12
N ASP A 155 -4.12 14.87 11.29
CA ASP A 155 -3.54 14.45 12.57
C ASP A 155 -3.57 12.93 12.74
N ALA A 156 -4.69 12.28 12.37
CA ALA A 156 -4.80 10.82 12.42
C ALA A 156 -3.83 10.11 11.46
N LEU A 157 -3.67 10.62 10.24
CA LEU A 157 -2.72 10.07 9.26
C LEU A 157 -1.27 10.29 9.72
N GLN A 158 -0.97 11.39 10.39
CA GLN A 158 0.35 11.65 10.95
C GLN A 158 0.65 10.72 12.14
N ALA A 159 -0.33 10.51 13.03
CA ALA A 159 -0.20 9.59 14.15
C ALA A 159 0.09 8.15 13.68
N GLU A 160 -0.64 7.64 12.69
CA GLU A 160 -0.40 6.30 12.11
C GLU A 160 1.00 6.20 11.49
N ARG A 161 1.48 7.25 10.82
CA ARG A 161 2.84 7.27 10.24
C ARG A 161 3.94 7.28 11.29
N GLY A 162 3.67 7.87 12.45
CA GLY A 162 4.58 7.91 13.60
C GLY A 162 4.56 6.64 14.45
N GLU A 163 3.63 5.72 14.18
CA GLU A 163 3.44 4.52 15.00
C GLU A 163 4.66 3.60 14.94
N SER A 164 5.05 3.10 16.11
CA SER A 164 6.16 2.18 16.27
C SER A 164 5.68 0.74 16.20
N ALA A 165 6.46 -0.10 15.55
CA ALA A 165 6.14 -1.51 15.37
C ALA A 165 6.01 -2.21 16.75
N PRO A 166 4.91 -2.91 17.03
CA PRO A 166 4.74 -3.60 18.31
C PRO A 166 5.82 -4.66 18.47
N MET A 167 6.30 -4.80 19.71
CA MET A 167 7.38 -5.72 20.02
C MET A 167 6.80 -7.11 20.30
N GLN A 168 7.04 -8.07 19.40
CA GLN A 168 6.57 -9.45 19.53
C GLN A 168 7.70 -10.36 20.00
N LYS A 169 7.45 -11.11 21.09
CA LYS A 169 8.39 -12.12 21.59
C LYS A 169 8.12 -13.45 20.91
N HIS A 170 9.11 -14.00 20.23
CA HIS A 170 9.12 -15.35 19.69
C HIS A 170 10.14 -16.22 20.44
N TRP A 171 10.08 -17.53 20.22
CA TRP A 171 11.02 -18.48 20.83
C TRP A 171 12.48 -18.24 20.42
N TYR A 172 12.71 -17.63 19.26
CA TYR A 172 14.04 -17.33 18.69
C TYR A 172 14.47 -15.86 18.89
N GLY A 173 13.72 -15.07 19.68
CA GLY A 173 14.06 -13.68 19.97
C GLY A 173 12.88 -12.72 19.82
N THR A 174 13.18 -11.43 19.91
CA THR A 174 12.20 -10.36 19.82
C THR A 174 12.18 -9.80 18.41
N SER A 175 11.02 -9.81 17.75
CA SER A 175 10.82 -9.20 16.43
C SER A 175 9.89 -8.00 16.53
N SER A 176 10.10 -7.02 15.66
CA SER A 176 9.27 -5.83 15.56
C SER A 176 9.06 -5.57 14.08
N THR A 177 7.86 -5.87 13.59
CA THR A 177 7.53 -5.78 12.16
C THR A 177 6.29 -4.93 11.99
N LEU A 178 6.41 -3.83 11.24
CA LEU A 178 5.30 -2.98 10.84
C LEU A 178 5.36 -2.77 9.33
N TYR A 179 4.24 -3.00 8.66
CA TYR A 179 4.13 -2.75 7.25
C TYR A 179 3.83 -1.27 7.00
N ARG A 180 4.80 -0.54 6.46
CA ARG A 180 4.70 0.90 6.17
C ARG A 180 4.09 1.14 4.80
N ASP A 181 2.82 0.75 4.67
CA ASP A 181 2.00 1.02 3.49
C ASP A 181 0.85 1.92 3.90
N TYR A 182 0.79 3.10 3.28
CA TYR A 182 -0.19 4.13 3.59
C TYR A 182 -1.11 4.29 2.38
N PRO A 183 -2.17 3.49 2.28
CA PRO A 183 -3.07 3.52 1.13
C PRO A 183 -3.82 4.85 1.02
N VAL A 184 -3.84 5.67 2.07
CA VAL A 184 -4.53 6.97 2.10
C VAL A 184 -3.53 8.07 2.42
N THR A 185 -3.55 9.13 1.63
CA THR A 185 -2.65 10.28 1.78
C THR A 185 -3.39 11.57 1.49
N LEU A 186 -3.11 12.64 2.25
CA LEU A 186 -3.54 14.00 1.90
C LEU A 186 -2.46 14.63 1.02
N THR A 187 -2.83 15.02 -0.20
CA THR A 187 -1.91 15.73 -1.12
C THR A 187 -2.00 17.23 -0.95
N ALA A 188 -3.19 17.73 -0.60
CA ALA A 188 -3.47 19.11 -0.22
C ALA A 188 -4.49 19.08 0.94
N PRO A 189 -4.73 20.20 1.65
CA PRO A 189 -5.67 20.23 2.75
C PRO A 189 -7.05 19.67 2.39
N THR A 190 -7.52 19.89 1.16
CA THR A 190 -8.83 19.40 0.68
C THR A 190 -8.74 18.18 -0.22
N LEU A 191 -7.56 17.66 -0.55
CA LEU A 191 -7.40 16.58 -1.53
C LEU A 191 -6.94 15.29 -0.86
N LEU A 192 -7.88 14.36 -0.71
CA LEU A 192 -7.64 13.02 -0.20
C LEU A 192 -7.35 12.07 -1.36
N ARG A 193 -6.20 11.43 -1.34
CA ARG A 193 -5.75 10.47 -2.34
C ARG A 193 -5.73 9.07 -1.76
N ILE A 194 -6.46 8.15 -2.40
CA ILE A 194 -6.60 6.75 -2.02
C ILE A 194 -5.94 5.88 -3.10
N HIS A 195 -4.92 5.11 -2.72
CA HIS A 195 -4.26 4.13 -3.58
C HIS A 195 -5.17 2.93 -3.83
N TRP A 196 -5.51 2.68 -5.09
CA TRP A 196 -6.52 1.70 -5.47
C TRP A 196 -5.92 0.41 -6.02
N ASP A 197 -5.69 -0.56 -5.12
CA ASP A 197 -5.35 -1.95 -5.46
C ASP A 197 -6.40 -2.96 -4.95
N VAL A 198 -7.67 -2.56 -4.98
CA VAL A 198 -8.81 -3.36 -4.51
C VAL A 198 -9.82 -3.66 -5.62
N VAL A 199 -10.70 -4.63 -5.35
CA VAL A 199 -11.83 -5.02 -6.20
C VAL A 199 -13.13 -4.55 -5.51
N PRO A 200 -14.07 -3.90 -6.22
CA PRO A 200 -14.09 -3.63 -7.67
C PRO A 200 -13.04 -2.60 -8.12
N ARG A 201 -12.76 -2.55 -9.44
CA ARG A 201 -11.80 -1.57 -10.02
C ARG A 201 -12.26 -0.14 -9.74
N ALA A 202 -11.31 0.80 -9.63
CA ALA A 202 -11.57 2.21 -9.32
C ALA A 202 -12.65 2.85 -10.20
N GLY A 203 -12.69 2.54 -11.51
CA GLY A 203 -13.74 3.04 -12.40
C GLY A 203 -15.14 2.62 -11.97
N LYS A 204 -15.34 1.35 -11.62
CA LYS A 204 -16.62 0.87 -11.07
C LYS A 204 -16.96 1.57 -9.76
N PHE A 205 -15.97 1.81 -8.89
CA PHE A 205 -16.22 2.55 -7.65
C PHE A 205 -16.71 3.98 -7.92
N LEU A 206 -16.09 4.68 -8.88
CA LEU A 206 -16.54 6.00 -9.29
C LEU A 206 -17.95 5.95 -9.91
N ASP A 207 -18.28 4.96 -10.72
CA ASP A 207 -19.64 4.78 -11.24
C ASP A 207 -20.68 4.67 -10.11
N LEU A 208 -20.32 4.05 -8.97
CA LEU A 208 -21.18 3.96 -7.79
C LEU A 208 -21.31 5.28 -7.03
N LEU A 209 -20.29 6.16 -7.10
CA LEU A 209 -20.29 7.49 -6.49
C LEU A 209 -20.99 8.55 -7.35
N ARG A 210 -21.16 8.28 -8.65
CA ARG A 210 -21.77 9.19 -9.62
C ARG A 210 -23.14 9.78 -9.20
N PRO A 211 -24.04 9.03 -8.54
CA PRO A 211 -25.32 9.59 -8.10
C PRO A 211 -25.19 10.64 -6.99
N TYR A 212 -24.09 10.60 -6.23
CA TYR A 212 -23.93 11.40 -5.01
C TYR A 212 -22.94 12.54 -5.15
N THR A 213 -22.02 12.49 -6.13
CA THR A 213 -20.89 13.41 -6.25
C THR A 213 -20.54 13.69 -7.70
N LEU A 214 -19.94 14.86 -7.96
CA LEU A 214 -19.46 15.22 -9.29
C LEU A 214 -18.17 14.46 -9.61
N ILE A 215 -18.18 13.71 -10.71
CA ILE A 215 -17.00 12.99 -11.20
C ILE A 215 -16.28 13.86 -12.23
N THR A 216 -15.07 14.28 -11.89
CA THR A 216 -14.20 15.06 -12.77
C THR A 216 -13.42 14.15 -13.72
N GLU A 217 -12.83 14.74 -14.76
CA GLU A 217 -12.04 14.02 -15.76
C GLU A 217 -10.90 13.19 -15.16
N THR A 218 -10.61 12.07 -15.81
CA THR A 218 -9.50 11.18 -15.43
C THR A 218 -8.18 11.82 -15.79
N VAL A 219 -7.29 11.97 -14.81
CA VAL A 219 -5.94 12.52 -15.03
C VAL A 219 -4.95 11.38 -15.21
N SER A 220 -4.17 11.42 -16.28
CA SER A 220 -3.03 10.52 -16.47
C SER A 220 -1.74 11.26 -16.17
N VAL A 221 -1.01 10.81 -15.15
CA VAL A 221 0.24 11.42 -14.69
C VAL A 221 1.38 10.48 -15.03
N LYS A 222 2.42 11.00 -15.70
CA LYS A 222 3.69 10.29 -15.87
C LYS A 222 4.72 10.96 -14.97
N GLN A 223 5.42 10.18 -14.15
CA GLN A 223 6.56 10.63 -13.38
C GLN A 223 7.76 9.75 -13.66
N ASP A 224 8.86 10.41 -13.99
CA ASP A 224 10.13 9.76 -14.31
C ASP A 224 11.15 10.11 -13.22
N PHE A 225 11.56 9.08 -12.48
CA PHE A 225 12.56 9.15 -11.42
C PHE A 225 13.91 8.58 -11.90
N THR A 226 14.07 8.26 -13.18
CA THR A 226 15.33 7.71 -13.72
C THR A 226 16.40 8.78 -13.91
N GLN A 227 15.99 10.04 -14.14
CA GLN A 227 16.87 11.16 -14.45
C GLN A 227 17.27 12.01 -13.22
N MET A 228 17.28 11.44 -12.01
CA MET A 228 17.68 12.20 -10.81
C MET A 228 19.11 12.76 -10.86
N LYS A 229 20.01 12.15 -11.65
CA LYS A 229 21.42 12.55 -11.72
C LYS A 229 21.64 13.95 -12.31
N SER A 230 20.75 14.40 -13.20
CA SER A 230 20.85 15.73 -13.83
C SER A 230 20.22 16.84 -13.00
N LEU A 231 19.52 16.50 -11.91
CA LEU A 231 18.85 17.47 -11.04
C LEU A 231 19.81 18.10 -10.03
N SER A 232 19.42 19.26 -9.52
CA SER A 232 20.10 19.91 -8.39
C SER A 232 20.07 19.02 -7.14
N ARG A 233 20.98 19.24 -6.20
CA ARG A 233 21.02 18.46 -4.95
C ARG A 233 19.73 18.59 -4.13
N GLU A 234 19.13 19.78 -4.12
CA GLU A 234 17.87 20.03 -3.42
C GLU A 234 16.71 19.28 -4.08
N ASP A 235 16.63 19.29 -5.41
CA ASP A 235 15.60 18.58 -6.17
C ASP A 235 15.75 17.06 -6.06
N GLN A 236 16.99 16.56 -6.03
CA GLN A 236 17.29 15.15 -5.75
C GLN A 236 16.74 14.74 -4.38
N GLN A 237 17.05 15.51 -3.33
CA GLN A 237 16.53 15.24 -1.98
C GLN A 237 15.01 15.33 -1.93
N ARG A 238 14.41 16.29 -2.66
CA ARG A 238 12.95 16.42 -2.76
C ARG A 238 12.33 15.17 -3.37
N GLN A 239 12.85 14.68 -4.50
CA GLN A 239 12.36 13.47 -5.17
C GLN A 239 12.56 12.21 -4.32
N LEU A 240 13.71 12.07 -3.64
CA LEU A 240 13.96 10.98 -2.70
C LEU A 240 12.94 10.98 -1.56
N GLY A 241 12.63 12.17 -1.03
CA GLY A 241 11.59 12.34 -0.01
C GLY A 241 10.18 11.99 -0.54
N GLU A 242 9.87 12.26 -1.81
CA GLU A 242 8.59 11.84 -2.40
C GLU A 242 8.49 10.32 -2.55
N LEU A 243 9.56 9.66 -3.00
CA LEU A 243 9.61 8.20 -3.09
C LEU A 243 9.39 7.56 -1.71
N ALA A 244 10.03 8.10 -0.67
CA ALA A 244 9.86 7.63 0.70
C ALA A 244 8.44 7.85 1.22
N ALA A 245 7.89 9.06 1.01
CA ALA A 245 6.51 9.39 1.42
C ALA A 245 5.45 8.51 0.73
N ARG A 246 5.77 7.94 -0.44
CA ARG A 246 4.92 6.98 -1.17
C ARG A 246 5.13 5.53 -0.74
N GLY A 247 5.96 5.26 0.26
CA GLY A 247 6.30 3.91 0.71
C GLY A 247 7.33 3.17 -0.14
N GLN A 248 7.91 3.82 -1.17
CA GLN A 248 8.96 3.24 -2.02
C GLN A 248 10.36 3.36 -1.38
N ASN A 249 10.46 3.00 -0.10
CA ASN A 249 11.67 3.21 0.70
C ASN A 249 12.89 2.48 0.13
N ILE A 250 12.73 1.25 -0.35
CA ILE A 250 13.85 0.47 -0.93
C ILE A 250 14.42 1.18 -2.16
N THR A 251 13.54 1.64 -3.05
CA THR A 251 13.93 2.36 -4.27
C THR A 251 14.55 3.71 -3.93
N ALA A 252 14.00 4.44 -2.96
CA ALA A 252 14.56 5.70 -2.48
C ALA A 252 15.98 5.51 -1.91
N VAL A 253 16.19 4.50 -1.06
CA VAL A 253 17.50 4.18 -0.48
C VAL A 253 18.50 3.75 -1.56
N TYR A 254 18.07 2.93 -2.52
CA TYR A 254 18.90 2.54 -3.66
C TYR A 254 19.31 3.75 -4.51
N ALA A 255 18.36 4.64 -4.83
CA ALA A 255 18.62 5.85 -5.59
C ALA A 255 19.57 6.80 -4.83
N ALA A 256 19.34 7.02 -3.53
CA ALA A 256 20.22 7.82 -2.68
C ALA A 256 21.66 7.27 -2.65
N ARG A 257 21.82 5.95 -2.52
CA ARG A 257 23.12 5.29 -2.59
C ARG A 257 23.81 5.50 -3.94
N LYS A 258 23.06 5.41 -5.04
CA LYS A 258 23.59 5.60 -6.40
C LYS A 258 23.94 7.06 -6.71
N LEU A 259 23.26 8.02 -6.08
CA LEU A 259 23.49 9.46 -6.26
C LEU A 259 24.67 9.96 -5.41
N TYR A 260 24.75 9.54 -4.14
CA TYR A 260 25.70 10.09 -3.17
C TYR A 260 26.87 9.14 -2.82
N GLY A 261 26.87 7.89 -3.29
CA GLY A 261 27.98 6.97 -3.14
C GLY A 261 28.20 6.40 -1.73
N GLY A 262 27.28 6.65 -0.79
CA GLY A 262 27.41 6.23 0.62
C GLY A 262 27.10 4.76 0.92
N SER A 263 27.20 4.39 2.20
CA SER A 263 26.80 3.06 2.69
C SER A 263 25.27 2.89 2.68
N LEU A 264 24.80 1.63 2.77
CA LEU A 264 23.35 1.35 2.87
C LEU A 264 22.73 2.02 4.11
N GLY A 265 23.46 2.06 5.22
CA GLY A 265 23.02 2.70 6.46
C GLY A 265 22.87 4.21 6.33
N GLU A 266 23.86 4.89 5.74
CA GLU A 266 23.83 6.33 5.48
C GLU A 266 22.70 6.72 4.52
N ALA A 267 22.54 5.96 3.43
CA ALA A 267 21.46 6.19 2.47
C ALA A 267 20.09 6.01 3.12
N LYS A 268 19.92 4.99 3.99
CA LYS A 268 18.70 4.79 4.77
C LYS A 268 18.43 5.97 5.72
N GLN A 269 19.43 6.38 6.49
CA GLN A 269 19.29 7.48 7.44
C GLN A 269 18.93 8.80 6.76
N MET A 270 19.49 9.06 5.57
CA MET A 270 19.15 10.22 4.75
C MET A 270 17.71 10.17 4.25
N VAL A 271 17.25 9.03 3.75
CA VAL A 271 15.86 8.89 3.27
C VAL A 271 14.87 9.00 4.43
N ASP A 272 15.18 8.40 5.58
CA ASP A 272 14.36 8.46 6.78
C ASP A 272 14.25 9.90 7.32
N SER A 273 15.31 10.71 7.24
CA SER A 273 15.26 12.13 7.67
C SER A 273 14.44 13.00 6.71
N LEU A 274 14.54 12.76 5.40
CA LEU A 274 13.74 13.44 4.38
C LEU A 274 12.25 13.12 4.50
N SER A 275 11.91 11.88 4.86
CA SER A 275 10.52 11.48 5.10
C SER A 275 9.91 12.16 6.34
N LYS A 276 10.71 12.42 7.38
CA LYS A 276 10.24 13.10 8.61
C LYS A 276 10.00 14.58 8.41
N ASN A 277 10.73 15.23 7.50
CA ASN A 277 10.64 16.68 7.27
C ASN A 277 9.50 17.10 6.32
N LYS A 278 8.83 16.16 5.62
CA LYS A 278 7.70 16.44 4.72
C LYS A 278 6.33 16.42 5.40
N VAL A 279 6.28 16.47 6.73
CA VAL A 279 5.05 16.73 7.47
C VAL A 279 4.64 18.18 7.16
N PRO A 280 3.55 18.43 6.40
CA PRO A 280 2.99 19.76 6.37
C PRO A 280 2.45 20.02 7.79
N ARG A 281 2.98 21.06 8.43
CA ARG A 281 2.26 21.76 9.49
C ARG A 281 1.07 22.50 8.88
#